data_AF-A0A2U3KDB1-F1
#
_entry.id   AF-A0A2U3KDB1-F1
#
_cell.length_a   1.000
_cell.length_b   1.000
_cell.length_c   1.000
_cell.angle_alpha   90.00
_cell.angle_beta   90.00
_cell.angle_gamma   90.00
#
_symmetry.space_group_name_H-M   'P 1'
#
loop_
_entity.id
_entity.type
_entity.pdbx_description
1 polymer ?
#
loop_
_entity_poly.entity_id
_entity_poly.type
_entity_poly.pdbx_seq_one_letter_code
_entity_poly.pdbx_strand_id
1 'polypeptide(L)'
;MKKVHLLIAAAFLVHAVAWLLPVVKEGVTLPDGLPGWQAFEMAAFEVNNGKTDPWYFVVLCTLSAVTTILFVLGAGWVVAIRSRILRRVSAWIAACAFIINAHWVLWFGPDRFNLRAGYFLWWASFLLLAIGLFLLSDAMGSS
;
A
#
# COMPACT_ATOMS: atom_id res chain seq x y z
N MET A 1 20.12 11.99 -10.99
CA MET A 1 18.99 11.88 -10.02
C MET A 1 19.55 11.42 -8.68
N LYS A 2 19.17 12.05 -7.55
CA LYS A 2 19.65 11.60 -6.22
C LYS A 2 19.11 10.19 -5.93
N LYS A 3 19.90 9.31 -5.30
CA LYS A 3 19.53 7.91 -4.95
C LYS A 3 18.12 7.77 -4.34
N VAL A 4 17.71 8.76 -3.54
CA VAL A 4 16.37 8.85 -2.93
C VAL A 4 15.23 8.90 -3.94
N HIS A 5 15.39 9.59 -5.07
CA HIS A 5 14.35 9.68 -6.10
C HIS A 5 14.19 8.35 -6.84
N LEU A 6 15.28 7.60 -7.02
CA LEU A 6 15.23 6.24 -7.59
C LEU A 6 14.50 5.29 -6.65
N LEU A 7 14.69 5.41 -5.34
CA LEU A 7 13.97 4.60 -4.36
C LEU A 7 12.46 4.88 -4.40
N ILE A 8 12.07 6.15 -4.49
CA ILE A 8 10.66 6.53 -4.62
C ILE A 8 10.09 6.02 -5.95
N ALA A 9 10.82 6.18 -7.06
CA ALA A 9 10.41 5.66 -8.35
C ALA A 9 10.26 4.12 -8.34
N ALA A 10 11.17 3.42 -7.67
CA ALA A 10 11.07 1.98 -7.45
C ALA A 10 9.83 1.62 -6.62
N ALA A 11 9.47 2.41 -5.61
CA ALA A 11 8.25 2.20 -4.85
C ALA A 11 7.00 2.27 -5.75
N PHE A 12 6.92 3.26 -6.65
CA PHE A 12 5.83 3.35 -7.63
C PHE A 12 5.81 2.16 -8.60
N LEU A 13 6.97 1.76 -9.11
CA LEU A 13 7.09 0.62 -10.02
C LEU A 13 6.65 -0.67 -9.34
N VAL A 14 7.11 -0.91 -8.11
CA VAL A 14 6.71 -2.07 -7.30
C VAL A 14 5.21 -2.06 -7.05
N HIS A 15 4.61 -0.90 -6.75
CA HIS A 15 3.17 -0.79 -6.57
C HIS A 15 2.39 -1.12 -7.86
N ALA A 16 2.84 -0.60 -8.99
CA ALA A 16 2.22 -0.89 -10.29
C ALA A 16 2.32 -2.37 -10.67
N VAL A 17 3.46 -3.01 -10.40
CA VAL A 17 3.64 -4.45 -10.61
C VAL A 17 2.77 -5.27 -9.66
N ALA A 18 2.66 -4.86 -8.39
CA ALA A 18 1.82 -5.52 -7.39
C ALA A 18 0.33 -5.54 -7.79
N TRP A 19 -0.14 -4.49 -8.49
CA TRP A 19 -1.50 -4.42 -9.01
C TRP A 19 -1.82 -5.48 -10.06
N LEU A 20 -0.83 -5.88 -10.87
CA LEU A 20 -0.99 -6.85 -11.95
C LEU A 20 -0.79 -8.29 -11.48
N LEU A 21 -0.10 -8.48 -10.36
CA LEU A 21 0.21 -9.81 -9.83
C LEU A 21 -0.87 -10.32 -8.89
N PRO A 22 -1.06 -11.66 -8.83
CA PRO A 22 -1.99 -12.25 -7.89
C PRO A 22 -1.54 -11.97 -6.44
N VAL A 23 -2.52 -11.67 -5.60
CA VAL A 23 -2.42 -11.42 -4.15
C VAL A 23 -2.82 -12.68 -3.38
N VAL A 24 -3.80 -13.44 -3.87
CA VAL A 24 -4.29 -14.70 -3.27
C VAL A 24 -4.40 -15.79 -4.35
N LYS A 25 -4.08 -17.04 -3.98
CA LYS A 25 -4.09 -18.22 -4.85
C LYS A 25 -5.47 -18.57 -5.41
N GLU A 26 -6.52 -18.44 -4.62
CA GLU A 26 -7.90 -18.67 -5.04
C GLU A 26 -8.64 -17.33 -5.04
N GLY A 27 -9.14 -16.93 -6.20
CA GLY A 27 -9.94 -15.71 -6.39
C GLY A 27 -11.39 -16.05 -6.71
N VAL A 28 -12.29 -15.09 -6.52
CA VAL A 28 -13.75 -15.28 -6.68
C VAL A 28 -14.16 -15.54 -8.14
N THR A 29 -13.31 -15.23 -9.13
CA THR A 29 -13.69 -15.27 -10.56
C THR A 29 -12.67 -15.85 -11.55
N LEU A 30 -11.43 -16.22 -11.16
CA LEU A 30 -10.41 -16.72 -12.11
C LEU A 30 -9.61 -17.92 -11.58
N PRO A 31 -9.28 -18.93 -12.43
CA PRO A 31 -8.43 -20.07 -12.08
C PRO A 31 -7.01 -19.70 -11.62
N ASP A 32 -6.55 -18.49 -11.97
CA ASP A 32 -5.16 -18.03 -11.83
C ASP A 32 -4.91 -17.14 -10.59
N GLY A 33 -5.91 -16.96 -9.73
CA GLY A 33 -5.83 -16.17 -8.50
C GLY A 33 -6.33 -14.73 -8.65
N LEU A 34 -6.28 -13.97 -7.55
CA LEU A 34 -6.89 -12.64 -7.45
C LEU A 34 -5.84 -11.52 -7.57
N PRO A 35 -5.80 -10.72 -8.66
CA PRO A 35 -4.88 -9.59 -8.81
C PRO A 35 -5.16 -8.45 -7.83
N GLY A 36 -4.14 -7.61 -7.59
CA GLY A 36 -4.19 -6.53 -6.61
C GLY A 36 -5.32 -5.51 -6.83
N TRP A 37 -5.61 -5.14 -8.08
CA TRP A 37 -6.70 -4.21 -8.38
C TRP A 37 -8.09 -4.79 -8.03
N GLN A 38 -8.31 -6.10 -8.22
CA GLN A 38 -9.57 -6.75 -7.83
C GLN A 38 -9.68 -6.90 -6.31
N ALA A 39 -8.56 -7.16 -5.63
CA ALA A 39 -8.53 -7.16 -4.16
C ALA A 39 -8.90 -5.77 -3.60
N PHE A 40 -8.45 -4.70 -4.24
CA PHE A 40 -8.88 -3.33 -3.91
C PHE A 40 -10.37 -3.12 -4.15
N GLU A 41 -10.91 -3.54 -5.30
CA GLU A 41 -12.35 -3.42 -5.59
C GLU A 41 -13.21 -4.15 -4.56
N MET A 42 -12.83 -5.37 -4.17
CA MET A 42 -13.54 -6.09 -3.11
C MET A 42 -13.46 -5.37 -1.77
N ALA A 43 -12.28 -4.87 -1.39
CA ALA A 43 -12.14 -4.07 -0.17
C ALA A 43 -13.04 -2.82 -0.22
N ALA A 44 -13.10 -2.11 -1.35
CA ALA A 44 -13.96 -0.94 -1.53
C ALA A 44 -15.46 -1.29 -1.57
N PHE A 45 -15.82 -2.44 -2.13
CA PHE A 45 -17.19 -2.94 -2.18
C PHE A 45 -17.71 -3.31 -0.79
N GLU A 46 -16.89 -3.94 0.04
CA GLU A 46 -17.23 -4.28 1.43
C GLU A 46 -17.47 -3.03 2.29
N VAL A 47 -16.70 -1.95 2.06
CA VAL A 47 -16.94 -0.64 2.71
C VAL A 47 -18.34 -0.10 2.40
N ASN A 48 -18.82 -0.27 1.17
CA ASN A 48 -20.13 0.25 0.75
C ASN A 48 -21.31 -0.63 1.15
N ASN A 49 -21.11 -1.94 1.28
CA ASN A 49 -22.21 -2.88 1.52
C ASN A 49 -22.39 -3.28 2.98
N GLY A 50 -21.36 -3.13 3.83
CA GLY A 50 -21.48 -3.36 5.28
C GLY A 50 -21.97 -4.76 5.67
N LYS A 51 -21.83 -5.75 4.78
CA LYS A 51 -22.40 -7.11 4.94
C LYS A 51 -21.50 -8.08 5.70
N THR A 52 -20.24 -7.72 5.95
CA THR A 52 -19.28 -8.56 6.69
C THR A 52 -19.15 -8.07 8.13
N ASP A 53 -19.84 -8.75 9.05
CA ASP A 53 -19.53 -8.72 10.48
C ASP A 53 -18.19 -9.45 10.66
N PRO A 54 -17.09 -8.75 11.03
CA PRO A 54 -16.99 -7.78 12.11
C PRO A 54 -16.54 -6.37 11.68
N TRP A 55 -16.93 -5.35 12.46
CA TRP A 55 -16.51 -3.93 12.32
C TRP A 55 -15.00 -3.73 12.04
N TYR A 56 -14.15 -4.59 12.61
CA TYR A 56 -12.71 -4.55 12.41
C TYR A 56 -12.30 -4.81 10.96
N PHE A 57 -12.99 -5.71 10.25
CA PHE A 57 -12.75 -6.03 8.84
C PHE A 57 -13.12 -4.83 7.95
N VAL A 58 -14.26 -4.19 8.20
CA VAL A 58 -14.68 -2.97 7.51
C VAL A 58 -13.66 -1.85 7.69
N VAL A 59 -13.14 -1.68 8.91
CA VAL A 59 -12.06 -0.69 9.19
C VAL A 59 -10.79 -1.04 8.42
N LEU A 60 -10.36 -2.31 8.42
CA LEU A 60 -9.16 -2.75 7.71
C LEU A 60 -9.27 -2.53 6.19
N CYS A 61 -10.42 -2.87 5.60
CA CYS A 61 -10.74 -2.61 4.19
C CYS A 61 -10.74 -1.12 3.87
N THR A 62 -11.41 -0.30 4.69
CA THR A 62 -11.47 1.16 4.52
C THR A 62 -10.07 1.76 4.56
N LEU A 63 -9.27 1.40 5.56
CA LEU A 63 -7.91 1.92 5.70
C LEU A 63 -7.00 1.47 4.55
N SER A 64 -7.14 0.23 4.09
CA SER A 64 -6.37 -0.28 2.94
C SER A 64 -6.74 0.45 1.64
N ALA A 65 -8.04 0.73 1.43
CA ALA A 65 -8.51 1.48 0.28
C ALA A 65 -8.04 2.95 0.32
N VAL A 66 -8.24 3.63 1.46
CA VAL A 66 -7.81 5.01 1.67
C VAL A 66 -6.30 5.16 1.49
N THR A 67 -5.51 4.26 2.07
CA THR A 67 -4.04 4.33 1.95
C THR A 67 -3.56 4.10 0.52
N THR A 68 -4.23 3.24 -0.25
CA THR A 68 -3.95 3.04 -1.67
C THR A 68 -4.28 4.28 -2.49
N ILE A 69 -5.41 4.93 -2.24
CA ILE A 69 -5.77 6.22 -2.87
C ILE A 69 -4.74 7.30 -2.53
N LEU A 70 -4.34 7.40 -1.27
CA LEU A 70 -3.31 8.35 -0.82
C LEU A 70 -1.93 8.05 -1.43
N PHE A 71 -1.60 6.79 -1.69
CA PHE A 71 -0.39 6.42 -2.41
C PHE A 71 -0.44 6.90 -3.86
N VAL A 72 -1.50 6.58 -4.59
CA VAL A 72 -1.65 6.92 -6.02
C VAL A 72 -1.73 8.44 -6.24
N LEU A 73 -2.54 9.14 -5.44
CA LEU A 73 -2.79 10.57 -5.61
C LEU A 73 -1.79 11.44 -4.83
N GLY A 74 -1.41 11.01 -3.63
CA GLY A 74 -0.61 11.82 -2.71
C GLY A 74 0.89 11.72 -2.95
N ALA A 75 1.42 10.57 -3.35
CA ALA A 75 2.88 10.39 -3.40
C ALA A 75 3.54 11.24 -4.49
N GLY A 76 2.90 11.45 -5.65
CA GLY A 76 3.41 12.34 -6.71
C GLY A 76 3.45 13.80 -6.26
N TRP A 77 2.42 14.24 -5.53
CA TRP A 77 2.32 15.60 -5.00
C TRP A 77 3.35 15.87 -3.89
N VAL A 78 3.55 14.92 -2.98
CA VAL A 78 4.48 15.04 -1.85
C VAL A 78 5.94 15.14 -2.29
N VAL A 79 6.32 14.47 -3.39
CA VAL A 79 7.66 14.61 -3.97
C VAL A 79 7.89 16.02 -4.52
N ALA A 80 6.87 16.60 -5.16
CA ALA A 80 6.93 17.94 -5.74
C ALA A 80 6.97 19.06 -4.67
N ILE A 81 6.30 18.87 -3.54
CA ILE A 81 6.29 19.85 -2.43
C ILE A 81 7.67 19.90 -1.75
N ARG A 82 8.23 21.10 -1.60
CA ARG A 82 9.52 21.36 -0.90
C ARG A 82 9.41 21.50 0.63
N SER A 83 8.32 21.03 1.24
CA SER A 83 8.12 21.15 2.69
C SER A 83 8.64 19.92 3.43
N ARG A 84 9.55 20.13 4.38
CA ARG A 84 10.09 19.08 5.25
C ARG A 84 8.99 18.43 6.10
N ILE A 85 8.11 19.25 6.68
CA ILE A 85 7.04 18.79 7.56
C ILE A 85 6.09 17.89 6.76
N LEU A 86 5.63 18.34 5.59
CA LEU A 86 4.70 17.57 4.77
C LEU A 86 5.30 16.24 4.33
N ARG A 87 6.57 16.23 3.88
CA ARG A 87 7.26 14.96 3.52
C ARG A 87 7.36 14.00 4.70
N ARG A 88 7.65 14.50 5.91
CA ARG A 88 7.76 13.66 7.12
C ARG A 88 6.40 13.13 7.59
N VAL A 89 5.35 13.95 7.52
CA VAL A 89 3.97 13.50 7.78
C VAL A 89 3.56 12.42 6.77
N SER A 90 3.82 12.64 5.47
CA SER A 90 3.55 11.65 4.43
C SER A 90 4.35 10.36 4.59
N ALA A 91 5.61 10.44 5.06
CA ALA A 91 6.40 9.27 5.38
C ALA A 91 5.75 8.43 6.50
N TRP A 92 5.24 9.08 7.55
CA TRP A 92 4.48 8.41 8.61
C TRP A 92 3.17 7.80 8.12
N ILE A 93 2.42 8.51 7.27
CA ILE A 93 1.20 7.96 6.65
C ILE A 93 1.53 6.69 5.83
N ALA A 94 2.61 6.72 5.03
CA ALA A 94 3.06 5.56 4.27
C ALA A 94 3.53 4.41 5.17
N ALA A 95 4.19 4.70 6.29
CA ALA A 95 4.59 3.69 7.27
C ALA A 95 3.37 3.03 7.94
N CYS A 96 2.36 3.81 8.34
CA CYS A 96 1.11 3.28 8.86
C CYS A 96 0.38 2.43 7.82
N ALA A 97 0.35 2.87 6.56
CA ALA A 97 -0.21 2.09 5.46
C ALA A 97 0.50 0.75 5.29
N PHE A 98 1.84 0.72 5.33
CA PHE A 98 2.61 -0.53 5.32
C PHE A 98 2.16 -1.46 6.46
N ILE A 99 2.09 -0.97 7.69
CA ILE A 99 1.71 -1.78 8.87
C ILE A 99 0.30 -2.35 8.69
N ILE A 100 -0.67 -1.52 8.29
CA ILE A 100 -2.07 -1.94 8.09
C ILE A 100 -2.16 -2.99 6.99
N ASN A 101 -1.51 -2.75 5.84
CA ASN A 101 -1.56 -3.68 4.71
C ASN A 101 -0.81 -5.00 5.00
N ALA A 102 0.30 -4.93 5.76
CA ALA A 102 1.02 -6.11 6.23
C ALA A 102 0.24 -6.90 7.29
N HIS A 103 -0.63 -6.25 8.06
CA HIS A 103 -1.44 -6.90 9.11
C HIS A 103 -2.41 -7.95 8.54
N TRP A 104 -2.84 -7.81 7.28
CA TRP A 104 -3.71 -8.79 6.61
C TRP A 104 -3.20 -10.23 6.71
N VAL A 105 -1.87 -10.46 6.71
CA VAL A 105 -1.29 -11.80 6.85
C VAL A 105 -1.74 -12.54 8.12
N LEU A 106 -1.99 -11.80 9.21
CA LEU A 106 -2.45 -12.36 10.46
C LEU A 106 -3.94 -12.74 10.38
N TRP A 107 -4.70 -11.96 9.62
CA TRP A 107 -6.14 -12.19 9.41
C TRP A 107 -6.41 -13.40 8.51
N PHE A 108 -5.56 -13.65 7.52
CA PHE A 108 -5.62 -14.86 6.70
C PHE A 108 -5.34 -16.15 7.50
N GLY A 109 -4.85 -16.09 8.73
CA GLY A 109 -4.74 -17.26 9.60
C GLY A 109 -3.97 -18.43 8.95
N PRO A 110 -4.55 -19.65 8.89
CA PRO A 110 -3.98 -20.78 8.16
C PRO A 110 -3.88 -20.56 6.64
N ASP A 111 -4.77 -19.76 6.05
CA ASP A 111 -4.82 -19.47 4.61
C ASP A 111 -3.74 -18.48 4.16
N ARG A 112 -2.90 -17.97 5.06
CA ARG A 112 -1.77 -17.10 4.72
C ARG A 112 -0.81 -17.73 3.71
N PHE A 113 -0.76 -19.05 3.62
CA PHE A 113 0.04 -19.77 2.60
C PHE A 113 -0.51 -19.61 1.18
N ASN A 114 -1.75 -19.11 1.04
CA ASN A 114 -2.35 -18.75 -0.24
C ASN A 114 -1.94 -17.36 -0.71
N LEU A 115 -1.26 -16.56 0.13
CA LEU A 115 -0.76 -15.24 -0.27
C LEU A 115 0.33 -15.38 -1.33
N ARG A 116 0.29 -14.47 -2.30
CA ARG A 116 1.14 -14.50 -3.49
C ARG A 116 2.02 -13.26 -3.59
N ALA A 117 2.91 -13.25 -4.58
CA ALA A 117 3.89 -12.18 -4.74
C ALA A 117 3.26 -10.78 -4.80
N GLY A 118 2.07 -10.63 -5.39
CA GLY A 118 1.36 -9.35 -5.45
C GLY A 118 1.06 -8.78 -4.06
N TYR A 119 0.70 -9.62 -3.08
CA TYR A 119 0.46 -9.19 -1.70
C TYR A 119 1.73 -8.57 -1.08
N PHE A 120 2.84 -9.30 -1.18
CA PHE A 120 4.11 -8.89 -0.59
C PHE A 120 4.67 -7.64 -1.25
N LEU A 121 4.58 -7.56 -2.58
CA LEU A 121 5.01 -6.37 -3.33
C LEU A 121 4.14 -5.16 -3.02
N TRP A 122 2.84 -5.35 -2.78
CA TRP A 122 1.94 -4.26 -2.44
C TRP A 122 2.33 -3.59 -1.14
N TRP A 123 2.41 -4.31 -0.01
CA TRP A 123 2.79 -3.65 1.23
C TRP A 123 4.25 -3.18 1.22
N ALA A 124 5.13 -3.86 0.48
CA ALA A 124 6.53 -3.44 0.34
C ALA A 124 6.66 -2.09 -0.40
N SER A 125 5.76 -1.78 -1.33
CA SER A 125 5.77 -0.48 -2.02
C SER A 125 5.57 0.68 -1.03
N PHE A 126 4.69 0.52 -0.04
CA PHE A 126 4.48 1.51 1.01
C PHE A 126 5.71 1.69 1.90
N LEU A 127 6.39 0.60 2.24
CA LEU A 127 7.63 0.64 3.02
C LEU A 127 8.74 1.39 2.27
N LEU A 128 8.95 1.07 0.99
CA LEU A 128 9.92 1.75 0.13
C LEU A 128 9.62 3.24 0.00
N LEU A 129 8.34 3.59 -0.16
CA LEU A 129 7.91 4.99 -0.20
C LEU A 129 8.18 5.70 1.14
N ALA A 130 7.85 5.08 2.28
CA ALA A 130 8.09 5.66 3.60
C ALA A 130 9.57 5.96 3.82
N ILE A 131 10.46 4.99 3.51
CA ILE A 131 11.92 5.16 3.60
C ILE A 131 12.37 6.31 2.68
N GLY A 132 11.91 6.32 1.43
CA GLY A 132 12.23 7.37 0.47
C GLY A 132 11.84 8.76 0.96
N LEU A 133 10.65 8.91 1.54
CA LEU A 133 10.15 10.19 2.06
C LEU A 133 10.88 10.64 3.34
N PHE A 134 11.23 9.73 4.26
CA PHE A 134 12.06 10.06 5.42
C PHE A 134 13.42 10.59 4.99
N LEU A 135 14.13 9.85 4.12
CA LEU A 135 15.43 10.26 3.59
C LEU A 135 15.34 11.60 2.84
N LEU A 136 14.27 11.80 2.06
CA LEU A 136 14.05 13.05 1.33
C LEU A 136 13.77 14.23 2.26
N SER A 137 13.12 13.98 3.40
CA SER A 137 12.83 15.01 4.42
C SER A 137 14.08 15.42 5.20
N ASP A 138 14.97 14.49 5.51
CA ASP A 138 16.20 14.76 6.27
C ASP A 138 17.26 15.47 5.42
N ALA A 139 17.33 15.16 4.12
CA ALA A 139 18.22 15.85 3.18
C ALA A 139 17.94 17.35 2.99
N MET A 140 16.77 17.85 3.41
CA MET A 140 16.45 19.29 3.44
C MET A 140 16.74 19.95 4.79
N GLY A 141 16.96 19.18 5.86
CA GLY A 141 17.32 19.71 7.17
C GLY A 141 18.82 19.93 7.36
N SER A 142 19.64 19.45 6.42
CA SER A 142 21.11 19.54 6.45
C SER A 142 21.67 20.63 5.52
N SER A 143 20.83 21.51 5.01
CA SER A 143 21.16 22.63 4.11
C SER A 143 20.77 23.94 4.76
#